data_AF-A0A9P3B6B5-F1
#
_entry.id   AF-A0A9P3B6B5-F1
#
_cell.length_a   1.000
_cell.length_b   1.000
_cell.length_c   1.000
_cell.angle_alpha   90.00
_cell.angle_beta   90.00
_cell.angle_gamma   90.00
#
_symmetry.space_group_name_H-M   'P 1'
#
loop_
_entity.id
_entity.type
_entity.pdbx_description
1 polymer ?
#
loop_
_entity_poly.entity_id
_entity_poly.type
_entity_poly.pdbx_seq_one_letter_code
_entity_poly.pdbx_strand_id
1 'polypeptide(L)'
;MSPLQVVASILSGAIATTAVTSMPTTLNITVIGARNNQSTLECWSLEPGFASSTQPGIAGSATLSLGPVGDNASYSIIPAQFDGGIHNAPTRQWVVFVSGLAHITLPHSDDEAWILGGKHGMILALDTADVSADGHYTEYPSDEATVALAVPLREDEEPAHRVLYQGACKATDADF
;
A
#
# COMPACT_ATOMS: atom_id res chain seq x y z
N MET A 1 -75.33 6.30 7.36
CA MET A 1 -74.09 7.08 7.16
C MET A 1 -72.92 6.17 7.50
N SER A 2 -72.12 5.75 6.52
CA SER A 2 -70.69 5.41 6.69
C SER A 2 -70.12 5.03 5.31
N PRO A 3 -69.13 5.75 4.75
CA PRO A 3 -68.44 5.31 3.55
C PRO A 3 -67.23 4.45 3.92
N LEU A 4 -67.07 3.31 3.25
CA LEU A 4 -65.84 2.49 3.29
C LEU A 4 -64.75 3.20 2.49
N GLN A 5 -63.60 3.47 3.11
CA GLN A 5 -62.44 4.06 2.47
C GLN A 5 -61.43 2.95 2.13
N VAL A 6 -61.15 2.77 0.83
CA VAL A 6 -60.11 1.85 0.36
C VAL A 6 -58.78 2.62 0.32
N VAL A 7 -57.81 2.19 1.13
CA VAL A 7 -56.45 2.75 1.13
C VAL A 7 -55.59 1.94 0.17
N ALA A 8 -55.16 2.54 -0.93
CA ALA A 8 -54.19 1.95 -1.84
C ALA A 8 -52.77 2.26 -1.36
N SER A 9 -52.04 1.24 -0.88
CA SER A 9 -50.63 1.36 -0.52
C SER A 9 -49.76 1.37 -1.77
N ILE A 10 -49.15 2.51 -2.07
CA ILE A 10 -48.17 2.66 -3.14
C ILE A 10 -46.81 2.22 -2.58
N LEU A 11 -46.33 1.06 -3.02
CA LEU A 11 -44.96 0.59 -2.74
C LEU A 11 -43.98 1.38 -3.63
N SER A 12 -43.31 2.37 -3.04
CA SER A 12 -42.16 3.03 -3.67
C SER A 12 -40.99 2.03 -3.73
N GLY A 13 -40.76 1.44 -4.90
CA GLY A 13 -39.56 0.63 -5.15
C GLY A 13 -38.32 1.53 -5.15
N ALA A 14 -37.46 1.37 -4.15
CA ALA A 14 -36.15 2.00 -4.13
C ALA A 14 -35.25 1.32 -5.18
N ILE A 15 -34.89 2.06 -6.24
CA ILE A 15 -33.87 1.64 -7.19
C ILE A 15 -32.52 1.80 -6.48
N ALA A 16 -31.93 0.69 -6.03
CA ALA A 16 -30.56 0.68 -5.53
C ALA A 16 -29.60 0.88 -6.71
N THR A 17 -29.13 2.12 -6.90
CA THR A 17 -27.98 2.39 -7.75
C THR A 17 -26.74 1.77 -7.11
N THR A 18 -26.25 0.66 -7.66
CA THR A 18 -24.93 0.13 -7.35
C THR A 18 -23.89 1.17 -7.80
N ALA A 19 -23.19 1.80 -6.86
CA ALA A 19 -22.03 2.62 -7.18
C ALA A 19 -20.99 1.71 -7.85
N VAL A 20 -20.70 1.97 -9.12
CA VAL A 20 -19.56 1.34 -9.79
C VAL A 20 -18.33 2.07 -9.28
N THR A 21 -17.55 1.44 -8.42
CA THR A 21 -16.23 1.98 -8.05
C THR A 21 -15.42 2.04 -9.33
N SER A 22 -15.10 3.25 -9.79
CA SER A 22 -14.18 3.47 -10.89
C SER A 22 -12.85 2.81 -10.53
N MET A 23 -12.29 1.98 -11.41
CA MET A 23 -10.93 1.50 -11.18
C MET A 23 -9.99 2.70 -11.03
N PRO A 24 -9.03 2.65 -10.10
CA PRO A 24 -8.07 3.72 -9.90
C PRO A 24 -7.25 3.91 -11.17
N THR A 25 -6.83 5.14 -11.44
CA THR A 25 -5.99 5.44 -12.60
C THR A 25 -4.53 5.07 -12.37
N THR A 26 -4.10 5.00 -11.11
CA THR A 26 -2.74 4.62 -10.72
C THR A 26 -2.75 4.03 -9.30
N LEU A 27 -1.60 3.51 -8.87
CA LEU A 27 -1.37 3.08 -7.51
C LEU A 27 -0.70 4.20 -6.72
N ASN A 28 -1.35 4.59 -5.62
CA ASN A 28 -0.69 5.40 -4.59
C ASN A 28 -0.07 4.48 -3.53
N ILE A 29 1.13 4.80 -3.08
CA ILE A 29 1.89 3.92 -2.20
C ILE A 29 2.69 4.71 -1.18
N THR A 30 2.72 4.20 0.06
CA THR A 30 3.63 4.70 1.10
C THR A 30 5.05 4.25 0.75
N VAL A 31 5.98 5.19 0.80
CA VAL A 31 7.39 5.00 0.50
C VAL A 31 8.24 5.39 1.69
N ILE A 32 9.20 4.53 2.02
CA ILE A 32 10.30 4.85 2.93
C ILE A 32 11.46 5.34 2.06
N GLY A 33 11.59 6.65 1.94
CA GLY A 33 12.65 7.32 1.18
C GLY A 33 13.80 7.74 2.08
N ALA A 34 14.73 8.53 1.53
CA ALA A 34 15.78 9.17 2.32
C ALA A 34 16.07 10.59 1.84
N ARG A 35 16.28 11.49 2.78
CA ARG A 35 16.65 12.89 2.53
C ARG A 35 17.62 13.37 3.60
N ASN A 36 18.68 14.07 3.19
CA ASN A 36 19.70 14.59 4.11
C ASN A 36 20.27 13.50 5.04
N ASN A 37 20.51 12.29 4.51
CA ASN A 37 21.06 11.16 5.26
C ASN A 37 20.14 10.58 6.35
N GLN A 38 18.83 10.83 6.27
CA GLN A 38 17.80 10.34 7.20
C GLN A 38 16.64 9.76 6.42
N SER A 39 16.01 8.69 6.94
CA SER A 39 14.82 8.11 6.31
C SER A 39 13.62 9.06 6.41
N THR A 40 12.77 9.01 5.39
CA THR A 40 11.56 9.83 5.26
C THR A 40 10.38 8.95 4.89
N LEU A 41 9.16 9.38 5.24
CA LEU A 41 7.93 8.79 4.71
C LEU A 41 7.34 9.73 3.67
N GLU A 42 6.90 9.16 2.55
CA GLU A 42 6.26 9.91 1.47
C GLU A 42 5.10 9.11 0.89
N CYS A 43 4.10 9.82 0.35
CA CYS A 43 3.04 9.21 -0.43
C CYS A 43 3.28 9.49 -1.91
N TRP A 44 3.48 8.43 -2.69
CA TRP A 44 3.77 8.53 -4.12
C TRP A 44 2.58 8.04 -4.94
N SER A 45 2.43 8.59 -6.14
CA SER A 45 1.54 8.13 -7.20
C SER A 45 2.41 7.60 -8.33
N LEU A 46 2.33 6.30 -8.64
CA LEU A 46 3.20 5.69 -9.66
C LEU A 46 2.86 6.17 -11.08
N GLU A 47 3.86 6.16 -11.95
CA GLU A 47 3.76 6.54 -13.36
C GLU A 47 4.59 5.58 -14.24
N PRO A 48 4.08 5.14 -15.41
CA PRO A 48 2.69 5.26 -15.84
C PRO A 48 1.76 4.48 -14.90
N GLY A 49 0.51 4.96 -14.78
CA GLY A 49 -0.51 4.29 -13.98
C GLY A 49 -1.03 3.00 -14.64
N PHE A 50 -2.22 2.57 -14.24
CA PHE A 50 -2.82 1.34 -14.74
C PHE A 50 -3.17 1.40 -16.24
N ALA A 51 -2.86 0.33 -16.95
CA ALA A 51 -3.30 0.07 -18.32
C ALA A 51 -4.18 -1.19 -18.38
N SER A 52 -5.00 -1.31 -19.42
CA SER A 52 -5.80 -2.52 -19.64
C SER A 52 -4.92 -3.70 -20.06
N SER A 53 -5.02 -4.82 -19.34
CA SER A 53 -4.26 -6.03 -19.60
C SER A 53 -4.83 -6.82 -20.78
N THR A 54 -3.95 -7.36 -21.62
CA THR A 54 -4.29 -8.33 -22.67
C THR A 54 -3.88 -9.76 -22.30
N GLN A 55 -3.31 -9.95 -21.10
CA GLN A 55 -2.79 -11.23 -20.66
C GLN A 55 -3.93 -12.24 -20.44
N PRO A 56 -3.85 -13.46 -21.01
CA PRO A 56 -4.82 -14.51 -20.75
C PRO A 56 -5.02 -14.75 -19.24
N GLY A 57 -6.26 -14.87 -18.79
CA GLY A 57 -6.63 -15.05 -17.38
C GLY A 57 -7.03 -13.76 -16.64
N ILE A 58 -6.56 -12.59 -17.11
CA ILE A 58 -6.88 -11.28 -16.52
C ILE A 58 -7.17 -10.20 -17.59
N ALA A 59 -7.50 -10.61 -18.82
CA ALA A 59 -7.75 -9.67 -19.91
C ALA A 59 -8.87 -8.67 -19.56
N GLY A 60 -8.63 -7.38 -19.81
CA GLY A 60 -9.52 -6.27 -19.46
C GLY A 60 -9.34 -5.70 -18.05
N SER A 61 -8.52 -6.33 -17.20
CA SER A 61 -8.18 -5.79 -15.87
C SER A 61 -7.17 -4.64 -15.94
N ALA A 62 -7.04 -3.89 -14.85
CA ALA A 62 -6.01 -2.88 -14.67
C ALA A 62 -4.69 -3.53 -14.25
N THR A 63 -3.60 -3.19 -14.94
CA THR A 63 -2.24 -3.64 -14.62
C THR A 63 -1.26 -2.49 -14.79
N LEU A 64 -0.34 -2.33 -13.85
CA LEU A 64 0.82 -1.44 -13.96
C LEU A 64 2.10 -2.22 -13.66
N SER A 65 3.23 -1.69 -14.13
CA SER A 65 4.53 -2.28 -13.85
C SER A 65 5.05 -1.82 -12.49
N LEU A 66 5.55 -2.75 -11.68
CA LEU A 66 6.28 -2.45 -10.44
C LEU A 66 7.80 -2.30 -10.67
N GLY A 67 8.24 -2.32 -11.92
CA GLY A 67 9.65 -2.28 -12.29
C GLY A 67 10.30 -3.67 -12.38
N PRO A 68 11.54 -3.74 -12.87
CA PRO A 68 12.28 -4.98 -13.00
C PRO A 68 12.78 -5.48 -11.64
N VAL A 69 12.65 -6.78 -11.41
CA VAL A 69 13.18 -7.46 -10.22
C VAL A 69 14.67 -7.73 -10.42
N GLY A 70 15.49 -7.34 -9.44
CA GLY A 70 16.95 -7.45 -9.49
C GLY A 70 17.51 -8.76 -8.98
N ASP A 71 16.95 -9.21 -7.86
CA ASP A 71 17.43 -10.36 -7.08
C ASP A 71 16.27 -11.29 -6.69
N ASN A 72 16.59 -12.39 -6.01
CA ASN A 72 15.59 -13.32 -5.52
C ASN A 72 14.63 -12.66 -4.53
N ALA A 73 13.32 -12.84 -4.76
CA ALA A 73 12.31 -12.49 -3.78
C ALA A 73 12.36 -13.44 -2.57
N SER A 74 11.99 -12.92 -1.40
CA SER A 74 11.93 -13.70 -0.15
C SER A 74 10.55 -13.67 0.48
N TYR A 75 10.12 -14.80 1.04
CA TYR A 75 8.86 -14.94 1.75
C TYR A 75 9.14 -15.24 3.22
N SER A 76 8.67 -14.37 4.10
CA SER A 76 9.00 -14.38 5.52
C SER A 76 7.75 -14.49 6.37
N ILE A 77 7.84 -15.31 7.42
CA ILE A 77 6.85 -15.37 8.50
C ILE A 77 7.52 -14.76 9.72
N ILE A 78 7.04 -13.60 10.15
CA ILE A 78 7.56 -12.84 11.27
C ILE A 78 6.67 -13.15 12.47
N PRO A 79 7.24 -13.51 13.65
CA PRO A 79 6.45 -13.81 14.83
C PRO A 79 5.51 -12.66 15.22
N ALA A 80 4.43 -13.00 15.93
CA ALA A 80 3.58 -12.01 16.58
C ALA A 80 4.37 -11.17 17.60
N GLN A 81 3.98 -9.92 17.79
CA GLN A 81 4.59 -8.97 18.75
C GLN A 81 6.13 -8.88 18.60
N PHE A 82 6.61 -8.88 17.35
CA PHE A 82 8.04 -8.86 17.05
C PHE A 82 8.54 -7.43 16.89
N ASP A 83 9.62 -7.09 17.59
CA ASP A 83 10.36 -5.84 17.41
C ASP A 83 11.46 -6.05 16.36
N GLY A 84 11.30 -5.42 15.19
CA GLY A 84 12.25 -5.47 14.08
C GLY A 84 13.45 -4.53 14.27
N GLY A 85 13.41 -3.63 15.25
CA GLY A 85 14.49 -2.71 15.54
C GLY A 85 14.66 -1.62 14.48
N ILE A 86 15.66 -0.76 14.72
CA ILE A 86 16.12 0.25 13.77
C ILE A 86 16.97 -0.44 12.70
N HIS A 87 16.64 -0.23 11.43
CA HIS A 87 17.40 -0.77 10.30
C HIS A 87 17.13 0.00 9.00
N ASN A 88 18.06 -0.12 8.06
CA ASN A 88 17.85 0.28 6.68
C ASN A 88 17.20 -0.85 5.87
N ALA A 89 16.56 -0.50 4.75
CA ALA A 89 16.29 -1.49 3.73
C ALA A 89 17.60 -2.14 3.25
N PRO A 90 17.73 -3.48 3.18
CA PRO A 90 18.93 -4.16 2.68
C PRO A 90 19.21 -3.88 1.19
N THR A 91 18.17 -3.54 0.44
CA THR A 91 18.21 -3.08 -0.95
C THR A 91 16.93 -2.29 -1.22
N ARG A 92 16.89 -1.55 -2.33
CA ARG A 92 15.66 -0.93 -2.83
C ARG A 92 14.67 -2.04 -3.16
N GLN A 93 13.51 -2.07 -2.53
CA GLN A 93 12.61 -3.22 -2.65
C GLN A 93 11.15 -2.86 -2.39
N TRP A 94 10.26 -3.63 -3.03
CA TRP A 94 8.88 -3.72 -2.59
C TRP A 94 8.79 -4.62 -1.37
N VAL A 95 8.02 -4.21 -0.37
CA VAL A 95 7.61 -5.07 0.73
C VAL A 95 6.09 -5.20 0.67
N VAL A 96 5.61 -6.43 0.52
CA VAL A 96 4.19 -6.77 0.48
C VAL A 96 3.85 -7.58 1.71
N PHE A 97 3.25 -6.94 2.69
CA PHE A 97 2.61 -7.59 3.83
C PHE A 97 1.36 -8.32 3.35
N VAL A 98 1.43 -9.63 3.32
CA VAL A 98 0.34 -10.52 2.93
C VAL A 98 -0.71 -10.63 4.04
N SER A 99 -0.28 -10.60 5.30
CA SER A 99 -1.12 -10.62 6.51
C SER A 99 -0.40 -9.96 7.69
N GLY A 100 -1.11 -9.74 8.80
CA GLY A 100 -0.58 -9.10 10.00
C GLY A 100 -0.51 -7.57 9.86
N LEU A 101 0.31 -6.95 10.72
CA LEU A 101 0.44 -5.50 10.81
C LEU A 101 1.92 -5.12 10.97
N ALA A 102 2.35 -4.11 10.22
CA ALA A 102 3.63 -3.44 10.43
C ALA A 102 3.38 -2.00 10.87
N HIS A 103 4.11 -1.54 11.89
CA HIS A 103 4.15 -0.16 12.33
C HIS A 103 5.57 0.37 12.10
N ILE A 104 5.66 1.46 11.34
CA ILE A 104 6.93 2.06 10.93
C ILE A 104 7.02 3.46 11.50
N THR A 105 8.14 3.78 12.13
CA THR A 105 8.47 5.11 12.65
C THR A 105 9.86 5.53 12.22
N LEU A 106 10.14 6.84 12.30
CA LEU A 106 11.41 7.42 11.86
C LEU A 106 12.20 7.96 13.07
N PRO A 107 13.53 7.77 13.15
CA PRO A 107 14.31 8.28 14.28
C PRO A 107 14.33 9.81 14.43
N HIS A 108 14.05 10.55 13.35
CA HIS A 108 14.20 12.01 13.27
C HIS A 108 12.94 12.75 12.78
N SER A 109 11.79 12.07 12.77
CA SER A 109 10.48 12.65 12.41
C SER A 109 9.38 12.03 13.26
N ASP A 110 8.30 12.76 13.48
CA ASP A 110 7.09 12.25 14.12
C ASP A 110 6.16 11.52 13.12
N ASP A 111 6.55 11.45 11.83
CA ASP A 111 5.79 10.70 10.83
C ASP A 111 5.83 9.19 11.11
N GLU A 112 4.68 8.54 10.95
CA GLU A 112 4.52 7.11 11.12
C GLU A 112 3.67 6.49 10.00
N ALA A 113 3.80 5.17 9.81
CA ALA A 113 2.96 4.41 8.90
C ALA A 113 2.47 3.12 9.57
N TRP A 114 1.17 2.86 9.45
CA TRP A 114 0.54 1.61 9.86
C TRP A 114 0.12 0.85 8.60
N ILE A 115 0.79 -0.28 8.32
CA ILE A 115 0.60 -1.05 7.10
C ILE A 115 -0.08 -2.37 7.46
N LEU A 116 -1.40 -2.41 7.27
CA LEU A 116 -2.17 -3.62 7.43
C LEU A 116 -1.98 -4.52 6.21
N GLY A 117 -1.64 -5.79 6.45
CA GLY A 117 -1.47 -6.78 5.40
C GLY A 117 -2.73 -6.98 4.53
N GLY A 118 -2.54 -7.50 3.33
CA GLY A 118 -3.60 -7.71 2.35
C GLY A 118 -3.69 -6.58 1.33
N LYS A 119 -4.90 -6.08 1.06
CA LYS A 119 -5.17 -5.12 -0.05
C LYS A 119 -4.27 -3.87 -0.01
N HIS A 120 -3.98 -3.36 1.18
CA HIS A 120 -3.19 -2.14 1.39
C HIS A 120 -1.79 -2.43 1.92
N GLY A 121 -1.39 -3.71 1.92
CA GLY A 121 -0.19 -4.19 2.60
C GLY A 121 1.11 -3.93 1.87
N MET A 122 1.14 -3.09 0.84
CA MET A 122 2.35 -2.87 0.05
C MET A 122 3.00 -1.53 0.41
N ILE A 123 4.32 -1.52 0.45
CA ILE A 123 5.17 -0.32 0.53
C ILE A 123 6.37 -0.45 -0.39
N LEU A 124 7.01 0.68 -0.66
CA LEU A 124 8.33 0.72 -1.31
C LEU A 124 9.36 1.20 -0.29
N ALA A 125 10.42 0.43 -0.06
CA ALA A 125 11.51 0.80 0.83
C ALA A 125 12.76 1.10 0.02
N LEU A 126 13.23 2.35 0.09
CA LEU A 126 14.36 2.90 -0.68
C LEU A 126 15.47 3.46 0.23
N ASP A 127 15.28 3.42 1.54
CA ASP A 127 16.17 4.00 2.54
C ASP A 127 17.36 3.07 2.87
N THR A 128 18.09 2.69 1.83
CA THR A 128 19.30 1.88 1.95
C THR A 128 20.41 2.63 2.71
N ALA A 129 21.37 1.87 3.26
CA ALA A 129 22.41 2.40 4.14
C ALA A 129 23.33 3.45 3.49
N ASP A 130 23.37 3.53 2.15
CA ASP A 130 24.12 4.54 1.40
C ASP A 130 23.42 5.91 1.33
N VAL A 131 22.11 5.97 1.59
CA VAL A 131 21.31 7.20 1.53
C VAL A 131 20.67 7.61 2.86
N SER A 132 20.59 6.69 3.84
CA SER A 132 20.09 6.95 5.20
C SER A 132 21.03 6.32 6.23
N ALA A 133 21.52 7.12 7.18
CA ALA A 133 22.47 6.62 8.18
C ALA A 133 21.86 5.68 9.21
N ASP A 134 20.63 5.97 9.66
CA ASP A 134 19.98 5.23 10.73
C ASP A 134 18.88 4.29 10.20
N GLY A 135 18.28 4.60 9.04
CA GLY A 135 17.14 3.86 8.52
C GLY A 135 15.82 4.23 9.21
N HIS A 136 14.93 3.24 9.32
CA HIS A 136 13.63 3.35 9.99
C HIS A 136 13.49 2.28 11.07
N TYR A 137 12.51 2.47 11.96
CA TYR A 137 12.14 1.45 12.94
C TYR A 137 10.90 0.70 12.45
N THR A 138 10.86 -0.62 12.65
CA THR A 138 9.66 -1.42 12.34
C THR A 138 9.28 -2.32 13.52
N GLU A 139 8.03 -2.25 13.93
CA GLU A 139 7.39 -3.22 14.82
C GLU A 139 6.33 -4.03 14.09
N TYR A 140 6.10 -5.25 14.56
CA TYR A 140 4.99 -6.11 14.13
C TYR A 140 4.09 -6.41 15.33
N PRO A 141 3.23 -5.45 15.72
CA PRO A 141 2.60 -5.45 17.04
C PRO A 141 1.36 -6.35 17.13
N SER A 142 0.94 -7.00 16.03
CA SER A 142 -0.22 -7.88 16.03
C SER A 142 -0.01 -9.14 16.88
N ASP A 143 -1.11 -9.66 17.43
CA ASP A 143 -1.13 -10.96 18.13
C ASP A 143 -1.01 -12.16 17.18
N GLU A 144 -1.08 -11.92 15.88
CA GLU A 144 -0.80 -12.90 14.83
C GLU A 144 0.51 -12.60 14.11
N ALA A 145 1.07 -13.61 13.47
CA ALA A 145 2.29 -13.49 12.68
C ALA A 145 2.07 -12.57 11.46
N THR A 146 3.03 -11.69 11.22
CA THR A 146 3.08 -10.88 10.00
C THR A 146 3.76 -11.69 8.90
N VAL A 147 3.13 -11.78 7.74
CA VAL A 147 3.70 -12.45 6.57
C VAL A 147 4.10 -11.40 5.55
N ALA A 148 5.35 -11.42 5.11
CA ALA A 148 5.88 -10.44 4.17
C ALA A 148 6.57 -11.11 2.98
N LEU A 149 6.32 -10.57 1.79
CA LEU A 149 7.09 -10.82 0.58
C LEU A 149 7.98 -9.60 0.31
N ALA A 150 9.29 -9.78 0.28
CA ALA A 150 10.23 -8.75 -0.12
C ALA A 150 10.73 -9.04 -1.54
N VAL A 151 10.61 -8.05 -2.43
CA VAL A 151 10.99 -8.15 -3.85
C VAL A 151 12.02 -7.07 -4.17
N PRO A 152 13.30 -7.44 -4.28
CA PRO A 152 14.36 -6.52 -4.67
C PRO A 152 14.13 -5.92 -6.05
N LEU A 153 14.25 -4.60 -6.14
CA LEU A 153 14.36 -3.92 -7.42
C LEU A 153 15.75 -4.15 -8.01
N ARG A 154 15.86 -4.11 -9.34
CA ARG A 154 17.16 -4.05 -10.00
C ARG A 154 17.90 -2.78 -9.58
N GLU A 155 19.23 -2.85 -9.48
CA GLU A 155 20.06 -1.70 -9.08
C GLU A 155 19.69 -0.42 -9.86
N ASP A 156 19.70 0.71 -9.14
CA ASP A 156 19.37 2.05 -9.62
C ASP A 156 17.96 2.24 -10.20
N GLU A 157 17.06 1.26 -10.03
CA GLU A 157 15.67 1.39 -10.45
C GLU A 157 14.81 1.95 -9.31
N GLU A 158 14.31 3.15 -9.53
CA GLU A 158 13.22 3.76 -8.77
C GLU A 158 12.04 3.90 -9.73
N PRO A 159 10.86 3.35 -9.41
CA PRO A 159 9.69 3.50 -10.27
C PRO A 159 9.42 4.98 -10.54
N ALA A 160 9.14 5.33 -11.80
CA ALA A 160 8.70 6.67 -12.12
C ALA A 160 7.43 6.99 -11.34
N HIS A 161 7.36 8.20 -10.78
CA HIS A 161 6.31 8.58 -9.84
C HIS A 161 6.18 10.09 -9.73
N ARG A 162 5.06 10.51 -9.13
CA ARG A 162 4.87 11.85 -8.57
C ARG A 162 4.72 11.74 -7.07
N VAL A 163 5.50 12.51 -6.32
CA VAL A 163 5.29 12.69 -4.88
C VAL A 163 4.01 13.50 -4.66
N LEU A 164 3.05 12.94 -3.92
CA LEU A 164 1.80 13.63 -3.58
C LEU A 164 2.00 14.53 -2.36
N TYR A 165 2.64 14.02 -1.32
CA TYR A 165 2.96 14.76 -0.10
C TYR A 165 3.96 13.97 0.78
N GLN A 166 4.52 14.64 1.79
CA GLN A 166 5.33 14.04 2.86
C GLN A 166 4.43 13.34 3.89
N GLY A 167 4.91 12.25 4.46
CA GLY A 167 4.17 11.32 5.33
C GLY A 167 3.58 10.13 4.56
N ALA A 168 3.11 9.12 5.30
CA ALA A 168 2.49 7.94 4.73
C ALA A 168 1.20 8.25 3.96
N CYS A 169 0.86 7.43 2.96
CA CYS A 169 -0.41 7.58 2.26
C CYS A 169 -1.59 7.39 3.23
N LYS A 170 -2.61 8.25 3.10
CA LYS A 170 -3.88 8.10 3.81
C LYS A 170 -4.63 6.87 3.28
N ALA A 171 -5.47 6.27 4.11
CA ALA A 171 -6.31 5.13 3.73
C ALA A 171 -7.14 5.41 2.46
N THR A 172 -7.66 6.63 2.30
CA THR A 172 -8.42 7.03 1.11
C THR A 172 -7.58 7.14 -0.15
N ASP A 173 -6.28 7.38 -0.03
CA ASP A 173 -5.38 7.49 -1.17
C ASP A 173 -4.95 6.09 -1.67
N ALA A 174 -4.88 5.11 -0.76
CA ALA A 174 -4.49 3.73 -1.05
C ALA A 174 -5.68 2.80 -1.40
N ASP A 175 -6.92 3.32 -1.40
CA ASP A 175 -8.14 2.54 -1.66
C ASP A 175 -8.47 2.46 -3.16
N PHE A 176 -8.94 1.30 -3.62
CA PHE A 176 -9.31 1.03 -5.02
C PHE A 176 -10.36 -0.07 -5.22
#